data_AF-A0A0G0M564-F1
#
_entry.id   AF-A0A0G0M564-F1
#
_cell.length_a   1.000
_cell.length_b   1.000
_cell.length_c   1.000
_cell.angle_alpha   90.00
_cell.angle_beta   90.00
_cell.angle_gamma   90.00
#
_symmetry.space_group_name_H-M   'P 1'
#
loop_
_entity.id
_entity.type
_entity.pdbx_description
1 polymer ?
#
loop_
_entity_poly.entity_id
_entity_poly.type
_entity_poly.pdbx_seq_one_letter_code
_entity_poly.pdbx_strand_id
1 'polypeptide(L)'
;MSVDLSDKLKKFKPSILIREGWTYYKLDGNEYVMATKANINRIEQYCNKDGTPVINPQSKFPMYNFDAEVKIQIMTIEDYNAILKSSFGLQ
;
A
#
# COMPACT_ATOMS: atom_id res chain seq x y z
N MET A 1 8.60 22.75 -9.51
CA MET A 1 8.27 23.49 -8.28
C MET A 1 8.31 22.51 -7.13
N SER A 2 9.23 22.69 -6.18
CA SER A 2 9.31 21.90 -4.95
C SER A 2 8.34 22.45 -3.91
N VAL A 3 7.76 21.58 -3.09
CA VAL A 3 6.94 22.00 -1.94
C VAL A 3 7.87 22.17 -0.73
N ASP A 4 7.86 23.34 -0.12
CA ASP A 4 8.56 23.60 1.14
C ASP A 4 7.75 23.01 2.32
N LEU A 5 8.38 22.10 3.06
CA LEU A 5 7.79 21.38 4.18
C LEU A 5 8.34 21.80 5.55
N SER A 6 9.21 22.81 5.61
CA SER A 6 9.91 23.25 6.83
C SER A 6 8.95 23.65 7.98
N ASP A 7 7.80 24.23 7.65
CA ASP A 7 6.78 24.69 8.61
C ASP A 7 5.63 23.68 8.85
N LYS A 8 5.74 22.44 8.38
CA LYS A 8 4.66 21.45 8.39
C LYS A 8 4.85 20.39 9.48
N LEU A 9 3.73 19.85 9.97
CA LEU A 9 3.70 18.75 10.93
C LEU A 9 3.33 17.45 10.22
N LYS A 10 3.91 16.33 10.68
CA LYS A 10 3.47 14.99 10.29
C LYS A 10 2.41 14.51 11.26
N LYS A 11 1.20 14.26 10.78
CA LYS A 11 0.16 13.58 11.56
C LYS A 11 0.13 12.12 11.15
N PHE A 12 0.35 11.22 12.10
CA PHE A 12 0.03 9.81 11.91
C PHE A 12 -1.49 9.69 11.92
N LYS A 13 -2.06 9.43 10.74
CA LYS A 13 -3.47 9.09 10.62
C LYS A 13 -3.47 7.62 10.24
N PRO A 14 -3.82 6.69 11.15
CA PRO A 14 -4.06 5.31 10.77
C PRO A 14 -5.36 5.28 9.98
N SER A 15 -5.31 5.76 8.74
CA SER A 15 -6.43 5.73 7.82
C SER A 15 -6.44 4.35 7.20
N ILE A 16 -6.98 3.40 7.97
CA ILE A 16 -7.46 2.10 7.50
C ILE A 16 -6.30 1.16 7.11
N LEU A 17 -6.41 -0.10 7.49
CA LEU A 17 -5.61 -1.18 6.94
C LEU A 17 -5.92 -1.23 5.42
N ILE A 18 -5.10 -0.58 4.57
CA ILE A 18 -5.33 -0.56 3.13
C ILE A 18 -4.86 -1.89 2.56
N ARG A 19 -5.76 -2.89 2.58
CA ARG A 19 -5.65 -4.24 2.01
C ARG A 19 -4.29 -4.92 2.23
N GLU A 20 -4.14 -5.57 3.38
CA GLU A 20 -3.30 -6.77 3.43
C GLU A 20 -3.98 -7.84 2.58
N GLY A 21 -3.43 -8.12 1.40
CA GLY A 21 -4.03 -9.11 0.53
C GLY A 21 -3.08 -9.48 -0.59
N TRP A 22 -2.91 -10.78 -0.77
CA TRP A 22 -2.39 -11.29 -2.03
C TRP A 22 -3.46 -11.07 -3.10
N THR A 23 -3.03 -10.60 -4.27
CA THR A 23 -3.83 -10.56 -5.50
C THR A 23 -3.05 -11.33 -6.56
N TYR A 24 -3.72 -12.03 -7.47
CA TYR A 24 -3.01 -12.70 -8.56
C TYR A 24 -3.59 -12.35 -9.93
N TYR A 25 -2.74 -12.45 -10.94
CA TYR A 25 -3.09 -12.35 -12.35
C TYR A 25 -2.77 -13.69 -13.02
N LYS A 26 -3.75 -14.26 -13.73
CA LYS A 26 -3.54 -15.47 -14.53
C LYS A 26 -2.66 -15.13 -15.73
N LEU A 27 -1.69 -15.98 -16.02
CA LEU A 27 -0.92 -15.93 -17.25
C LEU A 27 -1.61 -16.87 -18.25
N ASP A 28 -1.99 -16.35 -19.42
CA ASP A 28 -2.77 -17.12 -20.39
C ASP A 28 -2.05 -18.43 -20.78
N GLY A 29 -2.79 -19.54 -20.71
CA GLY A 29 -2.32 -20.87 -21.09
C GLY A 29 -1.38 -21.56 -20.11
N ASN A 30 -1.24 -21.07 -18.87
CA ASN A 30 -0.30 -21.64 -17.89
C ASN A 30 -0.93 -21.88 -16.50
N GLU A 31 -0.40 -22.86 -15.77
CA GLU A 31 -0.80 -23.16 -14.38
C GLU A 31 -0.28 -22.14 -13.34
N TYR A 32 0.59 -21.24 -13.81
CA TYR A 32 1.25 -20.22 -13.02
C TYR A 32 0.45 -18.91 -13.00
N VAL A 33 0.54 -18.24 -11.85
CA VAL A 33 -0.02 -16.91 -11.62
C VAL A 33 1.09 -15.95 -11.19
N MET A 34 0.93 -14.69 -11.55
CA MET A 34 1.71 -13.61 -10.95
C MET A 34 0.95 -13.12 -9.71
N ALA A 35 1.43 -13.50 -8.53
CA ALA A 35 0.90 -13.08 -7.25
C ALA A 35 1.63 -11.84 -6.73
N THR A 36 0.88 -10.82 -6.33
CA THR A 36 1.37 -9.56 -5.77
C THR A 36 0.83 -9.36 -4.36
N LYS A 37 1.68 -8.93 -3.44
CA LYS A 37 1.31 -8.50 -2.09
C LYS A 37 1.82 -7.08 -1.90
N ALA A 38 0.97 -6.20 -1.40
CA ALA A 38 1.37 -4.87 -0.95
C ALA A 38 1.02 -4.75 0.53
N ASN A 39 2.03 -4.50 1.35
CA ASN A 39 1.89 -4.24 2.78
C ASN A 39 2.26 -2.77 3.02
N ILE A 40 1.31 -1.95 3.45
CA ILE A 40 1.60 -0.57 3.80
C ILE A 40 1.90 -0.51 5.30
N ASN A 41 3.17 -0.36 5.64
CA ASN A 41 3.67 -0.38 7.01
C ASN A 41 3.38 0.93 7.75
N ARG A 42 3.35 2.06 7.03
CA ARG A 42 3.13 3.38 7.63
C ARG A 42 2.56 4.35 6.61
N ILE A 43 1.65 5.21 7.05
CA ILE A 43 1.17 6.38 6.31
C ILE A 43 1.18 7.59 7.25
N GLU A 44 1.85 8.67 6.84
CA GLU A 44 1.91 9.96 7.53
C GLU A 44 1.38 11.04 6.58
N GLN A 45 0.40 11.83 7.00
CA GLN A 45 -0.06 13.00 6.24
C GLN A 45 0.70 14.24 6.68
N TYR A 46 1.15 15.05 5.73
CA TYR A 46 1.68 16.38 6.03
C TYR A 46 0.53 17.38 6.22
N CYS A 47 0.56 18.11 7.34
CA CYS A 47 -0.41 19.13 7.68
C CYS A 47 0.29 20.46 8.00
N ASN A 48 -0.40 21.56 7.74
CA ASN A 48 -0.06 22.88 8.26
C ASN A 48 -0.24 22.91 9.79
N LYS A 49 0.34 23.92 10.47
CA LYS A 49 0.21 24.10 11.93
C LYS A 49 -1.26 24.26 12.38
N ASP A 50 -2.11 24.82 11.51
CA ASP A 50 -3.57 24.94 11.73
C ASP A 50 -4.34 23.61 11.55
N GLY A 51 -3.65 22.53 11.19
CA GLY A 51 -4.20 21.20 11.01
C GLY A 51 -4.75 20.91 9.61
N THR A 52 -4.72 21.86 8.68
CA THR A 52 -5.16 21.64 7.29
C THR A 52 -4.16 20.77 6.50
N PRO A 53 -4.60 19.88 5.59
CA PRO A 53 -3.68 19.05 4.80
C PRO A 53 -2.83 19.89 3.84
N VAL A 54 -1.55 19.54 3.70
CA VAL A 54 -0.70 20.10 2.65
C VAL A 54 -1.08 19.44 1.33
N ILE A 55 -1.43 20.26 0.32
CA ILE A 55 -1.81 19.77 -1.00
C ILE A 55 -0.61 19.77 -1.92
N ASN A 56 -0.39 18.64 -2.62
CA ASN A 56 0.62 18.55 -3.65
C ASN A 56 0.20 19.41 -4.87
N PRO A 57 1.02 20.38 -5.30
CA PRO A 57 0.66 21.30 -6.38
C PRO A 57 0.52 20.62 -7.75
N GLN A 58 1.16 19.47 -7.96
CA GLN A 58 1.09 18.70 -9.20
C GLN A 58 -0.16 17.81 -9.22
N SER A 59 -0.34 16.96 -8.20
CA SER A 59 -1.44 15.99 -8.19
C SER A 59 -2.76 16.56 -7.71
N LYS A 60 -2.75 17.73 -7.05
CA LYS A 60 -3.90 18.35 -6.37
C LYS A 60 -4.49 17.50 -5.23
N PHE A 61 -3.80 16.44 -4.81
CA PHE A 61 -4.17 15.60 -3.68
C PHE A 61 -3.35 15.94 -2.42
N PRO A 62 -3.81 15.56 -1.22
CA PRO A 62 -3.02 15.71 -0.01
C PRO A 62 -1.69 14.97 -0.10
N MET A 63 -0.66 15.55 0.53
CA MET A 63 0.69 14.99 0.54
C MET A 63 0.82 13.97 1.66
N TYR A 64 1.24 12.75 1.28
CA TYR A 64 1.50 11.65 2.20
C TYR A 64 2.95 11.19 2.07
N ASN A 65 3.52 10.81 3.20
CA ASN A 65 4.70 9.96 3.26
C ASN A 65 4.21 8.56 3.65
N PHE A 66 4.47 7.56 2.83
CA PHE A 66 4.12 6.18 3.16
C PHE A 66 5.31 5.26 2.96
N ASP A 67 5.36 4.22 3.78
CA ASP A 67 6.30 3.12 3.67
C ASP A 67 5.51 1.87 3.32
N ALA A 68 5.89 1.20 2.23
CA ALA A 68 5.20 0.03 1.73
C ALA A 68 6.21 -1.03 1.27
N GLU A 69 5.97 -2.26 1.67
CA GLU A 69 6.64 -3.43 1.16
C GLU A 69 5.79 -4.05 0.05
N VAL A 70 6.36 -4.15 -1.16
CA VAL A 70 5.70 -4.81 -2.29
C VAL A 70 6.47 -6.08 -2.63
N LYS A 71 5.77 -7.21 -2.66
CA LYS A 71 6.32 -8.51 -3.05
C LYS A 71 5.60 -9.01 -4.31
N ILE A 72 6.37 -9.45 -5.30
CA ILE A 72 5.87 -10.08 -6.53
C ILE A 72 6.46 -11.49 -6.59
N GLN A 73 5.62 -12.48 -6.83
CA GLN A 73 6.02 -13.88 -6.96
C GLN A 73 5.27 -14.54 -8.11
N ILE A 74 5.97 -15.38 -8.87
CA ILE A 74 5.33 -16.29 -9.83
C ILE A 74 5.21 -17.64 -9.13
N MET A 75 4.01 -18.19 -9.06
CA MET A 75 3.72 -19.44 -8.34
C MET A 75 2.53 -20.15 -8.99
N THR A 76 2.25 -21.39 -8.60
CA THR A 76 1.04 -22.08 -9.05
C THR A 76 -0.21 -21.51 -8.39
N ILE A 77 -1.39 -21.77 -8.97
CA ILE A 77 -2.67 -21.44 -8.32
C ILE A 77 -2.81 -22.17 -6.97
N GLU A 78 -2.28 -23.38 -6.85
CA GLU A 78 -2.34 -24.17 -5.63
C GLU A 78 -1.52 -23.52 -4.50
N ASP A 79 -0.29 -23.10 -4.78
CA ASP A 79 0.57 -22.38 -3.83
C ASP A 79 -0.06 -21.06 -3.37
N TYR A 80 -0.65 -20.31 -4.31
CA TYR A 80 -1.37 -19.08 -3.99
C TYR A 80 -2.53 -19.33 -3.02
N ASN A 81 -3.32 -20.37 -3.25
CA ASN A 81 -4.43 -20.74 -2.38
C ASN A 81 -3.95 -21.20 -0.99
N ALA A 82 -2.80 -21.89 -0.91
CA ALA A 82 -2.20 -22.27 0.36
C ALA A 82 -1.78 -21.03 1.18
N ILE A 83 -1.20 -20.01 0.53
CA ILE A 83 -0.83 -18.73 1.15
C ILE A 83 -2.07 -17.98 1.67
N LEU A 84 -3.18 -17.98 0.92
CA LEU A 84 -4.42 -17.35 1.40
C LEU A 84 -4.95 -18.07 2.64
N LYS A 85 -5.01 -19.40 2.65
CA LYS A 85 -5.47 -20.18 3.81
C LYS A 85 -4.62 -19.92 5.05
N SER A 86 -3.30 -19.85 4.90
CA SER A 86 -2.39 -19.56 6.02
C SER A 86 -2.48 -18.11 6.51
N SER A 87 -2.73 -17.15 5.61
CA SER A 87 -2.76 -15.72 5.95
C SER A 87 -4.04 -15.30 6.67
N PHE A 88 -5.16 -16.01 6.48
CA PHE A 88 -6.46 -15.69 7.09
C PHE A 88 -6.82 -16.55 8.30
N GLY A 89 -5.92 -17.42 8.78
CA GLY A 89 -6.14 -18.22 10.00
C GLY A 89 -7.34 -19.16 9.93
N LEU A 90 -7.84 -19.50 8.73
CA LEU A 90 -8.89 -20.48 8.54
C LEU A 90 -8.26 -21.88 8.64
N GLN A 91 -8.08 -22.34 9.87
CA GLN A 91 -7.96 -23.77 10.19
C GLN A 91 -9.35 -24.39 10.26
#